data_AF-A0A493U1U1-F1
#
_entry.id   AF-A0A493U1U1-F1
#
_cell.length_a   1.000
_cell.length_b   1.000
_cell.length_c   1.000
_cell.angle_alpha   90.00
_cell.angle_beta   90.00
_cell.angle_gamma   90.00
#
_symmetry.space_group_name_H-M   'P 1'
#
loop_
_entity.id
_entity.type
_entity.pdbx_description
1 polymer ?
#
loop_
_entity_poly.entity_id
_entity_poly.type
_entity_poly.pdbx_seq_one_letter_code
_entity_poly.pdbx_strand_id
1 'polypeptide(L)'
;MSELQQLQQCDIPAARQVLRDNHCNLHQVADYCESNYVQVRADKQKALEETMAFSTQSLASVAYQVSSLATTLLQLLDLQVAELRKVEANISCVAQHTDAEVP
;
A
#
# COMPACT_ATOMS: atom_id res chain seq x y z
N MET A 1 -12.17 2.81 17.52
CA MET A 1 -12.18 3.50 16.22
C MET A 1 -12.95 2.64 15.23
N SER A 2 -13.64 3.23 14.24
CA SER A 2 -14.24 2.42 13.17
C SER A 2 -13.15 1.83 12.28
N GLU A 3 -13.45 0.72 11.62
CA GLU A 3 -12.53 0.08 10.65
C GLU A 3 -12.09 1.07 9.57
N LEU A 4 -13.04 1.84 9.02
CA LEU A 4 -12.77 2.90 8.04
C LEU A 4 -11.79 3.96 8.58
N GLN A 5 -11.94 4.36 9.84
CA GLN A 5 -11.02 5.33 10.46
C GLN A 5 -9.63 4.73 10.66
N GLN A 6 -9.53 3.47 11.05
CA GLN A 6 -8.24 2.78 11.20
C GLN A 6 -7.50 2.67 9.87
N LEU A 7 -8.20 2.27 8.80
CA LEU A 7 -7.62 2.18 7.46
C LEU A 7 -7.09 3.54 6.99
N GLN A 8 -7.86 4.61 7.17
CA GLN A 8 -7.50 5.95 6.72
C GLN A 8 -6.36 6.59 7.53
N GLN A 9 -6.39 6.45 8.86
CA GLN A 9 -5.49 7.18 9.75
C GLN A 9 -4.22 6.42 10.09
N CYS A 10 -4.23 5.09 9.97
CA CYS A 10 -3.11 4.25 10.39
C CYS A 10 -2.62 3.36 9.25
N ASP A 11 -3.45 2.44 8.75
CA ASP A 11 -2.96 1.32 7.94
C ASP A 11 -2.46 1.75 6.56
N ILE A 12 -3.24 2.58 5.84
CA ILE A 12 -2.84 3.11 4.53
C ILE A 12 -1.63 4.06 4.66
N PRO A 13 -1.60 5.03 5.59
CA PRO A 13 -0.41 5.84 5.81
C PRO A 13 0.85 5.01 6.14
N ALA A 14 0.72 4.01 7.01
CA ALA A 14 1.84 3.13 7.38
C ALA A 14 2.33 2.32 6.18
N ALA A 15 1.44 1.68 5.41
CA ALA A 15 1.79 0.93 4.22
C ALA A 15 2.47 1.81 3.15
N ARG A 16 2.01 3.05 2.99
CA ARG A 16 2.67 4.05 2.12
C ARG A 16 4.06 4.43 2.63
N GLN A 17 4.24 4.55 3.95
CA GLN A 17 5.55 4.84 4.52
C GLN A 17 6.52 3.67 4.28
N VAL A 18 6.08 2.43 4.46
CA VAL A 18 6.88 1.24 4.14
C VAL A 18 7.37 1.25 2.69
N LEU A 19 6.51 1.60 1.72
CA LEU A 19 6.92 1.72 0.31
C LEU A 19 7.98 2.81 0.09
N ARG A 20 7.88 3.94 0.80
CA ARG A 20 8.87 5.02 0.73
C ARG A 20 10.21 4.60 1.32
N ASP A 21 10.17 3.94 2.48
CA ASP A 21 11.35 3.43 3.15
C ASP A 21 12.03 2.36 2.27
N ASN A 22 11.23 1.49 1.66
CA ASN A 22 11.73 0.47 0.74
C ASN A 22 12.43 1.11 -0.47
N HIS A 23 11.87 2.17 -1.06
CA HIS A 23 12.52 2.90 -2.15
C HIS A 23 13.91 3.44 -1.75
N CYS A 24 14.04 4.04 -0.56
CA CYS A 24 15.34 4.48 -0.04
C CYS A 24 16.31 3.31 0.16
N ASN A 25 15.83 2.19 0.71
CA ASN A 25 16.64 0.99 0.94
C ASN A 25 17.11 0.37 -0.37
N LEU A 26 16.28 0.37 -1.42
CA LEU A 26 16.65 -0.17 -2.74
C LEU A 26 17.79 0.62 -3.39
N HIS A 27 17.82 1.94 -3.19
CA HIS A 27 18.97 2.75 -3.62
C HIS A 27 20.26 2.31 -2.92
N GLN A 28 20.21 2.12 -1.61
CA GLN A 28 21.38 1.65 -0.84
C GLN A 28 21.82 0.23 -1.25
N VAL A 29 20.87 -0.66 -1.52
CA VAL A 29 21.16 -2.01 -2.03
C VAL A 29 21.82 -1.95 -3.40
N ALA A 30 21.35 -1.07 -4.29
CA ALA A 30 21.96 -0.88 -5.61
C ALA A 30 23.40 -0.37 -5.50
N ASP A 31 23.63 0.66 -4.67
CA ASP A 31 24.97 1.22 -4.43
C ASP A 31 25.92 0.17 -3.84
N TYR A 32 25.42 -0.67 -2.93
CA TYR A 32 26.16 -1.80 -2.37
C TYR A 32 26.51 -2.84 -3.44
N CYS A 33 25.54 -3.26 -4.25
CA CYS A 33 25.76 -4.27 -5.28
C CYS A 33 26.82 -3.81 -6.29
N GLU A 34 26.74 -2.54 -6.74
CA GLU A 34 27.75 -1.95 -7.62
C GLU A 34 29.13 -1.91 -6.95
N SER A 35 29.21 -1.37 -5.73
CA SER A 35 30.46 -1.25 -4.99
C SER A 35 31.11 -2.61 -4.73
N ASN A 36 30.32 -3.59 -4.27
CA ASN A 36 30.77 -4.96 -4.02
C ASN A 36 31.30 -5.59 -5.31
N TYR A 37 30.53 -5.48 -6.40
CA TYR A 37 30.96 -6.02 -7.68
C TYR A 37 32.26 -5.37 -8.17
N VAL A 38 32.44 -4.06 -8.05
CA VAL A 38 33.66 -3.36 -8.50
C VAL A 38 34.87 -3.71 -7.63
N GLN A 39 34.70 -3.74 -6.30
CA GLN A 39 35.81 -3.89 -5.35
C GLN A 39 36.37 -5.32 -5.27
N VAL A 40 35.55 -6.35 -5.51
CA VAL A 40 36.02 -7.74 -5.50
C VAL A 40 36.98 -7.99 -6.68
N ARG A 41 38.23 -8.39 -6.39
CA ARG A 41 39.27 -8.64 -7.42
C ARG A 41 39.24 -10.03 -8.04
N ALA A 42 38.85 -11.05 -7.29
CA ALA A 42 39.03 -12.46 -7.69
C ALA A 42 37.72 -13.22 -7.95
N ASP A 43 36.63 -12.88 -7.25
CA ASP A 43 35.38 -13.64 -7.29
C ASP A 43 34.18 -12.79 -7.71
N LYS A 44 34.24 -12.28 -8.95
CA LYS A 44 33.15 -11.48 -9.54
C LYS A 44 31.85 -12.30 -9.69
N GLN A 45 31.97 -13.61 -9.87
CA GLN A 45 30.82 -14.50 -10.03
C GLN A 45 29.97 -14.51 -8.76
N LYS A 46 30.60 -14.67 -7.60
CA LYS A 46 29.89 -14.61 -6.32
C LYS A 46 29.23 -13.26 -6.07
N ALA A 47 29.92 -12.15 -6.38
CA ALA A 47 29.33 -10.80 -6.24
C ALA A 47 28.11 -10.59 -7.16
N LEU A 48 28.13 -11.19 -8.37
CA LEU A 48 26.99 -11.18 -9.28
C LEU A 48 25.82 -12.01 -8.73
N GLU A 49 26.09 -13.21 -8.21
CA GLU A 49 25.07 -14.07 -7.61
C GLU A 49 24.39 -13.38 -6.41
N GLU A 50 25.18 -12.69 -5.58
CA GLU A 50 24.66 -11.87 -4.48
C GLU A 50 23.77 -10.73 -5.00
N THR A 51 24.18 -10.04 -6.06
CA THR A 51 23.38 -8.99 -6.71
C THR A 51 22.06 -9.55 -7.26
N MET A 52 22.08 -10.73 -7.88
CA MET A 52 20.87 -11.41 -8.37
C MET A 52 19.93 -11.80 -7.24
N ALA A 53 20.46 -12.27 -6.11
CA ALA A 53 19.69 -12.58 -4.92
C ALA A 53 19.01 -11.32 -4.37
N PHE A 54 19.75 -10.22 -4.19
CA PHE A 54 19.18 -8.94 -3.78
C PHE A 54 18.14 -8.41 -4.75
N SER A 55 18.37 -8.56 -6.07
CA SER A 55 17.42 -8.13 -7.10
C SER A 55 16.11 -8.92 -7.02
N THR A 56 16.19 -10.23 -6.81
CA THR A 56 15.03 -11.11 -6.66
C THR A 56 14.24 -10.76 -5.39
N GLN A 57 14.94 -10.58 -4.27
CA GLN A 57 14.34 -10.17 -3.00
C GLN A 57 13.67 -8.79 -3.11
N SER A 58 14.33 -7.84 -3.75
CA SER A 58 13.82 -6.49 -3.99
C SER A 58 12.54 -6.50 -4.80
N LEU A 59 12.52 -7.24 -5.91
CA LEU A 59 11.33 -7.40 -6.74
C LEU A 59 10.16 -7.99 -5.95
N ALA A 60 10.41 -9.08 -5.20
CA ALA A 60 9.39 -9.72 -4.38
C ALA A 60 8.84 -8.76 -3.28
N SER A 61 9.74 -8.00 -2.64
CA SER A 61 9.38 -7.05 -1.58
C SER A 61 8.47 -5.94 -2.10
N VAL A 62 8.84 -5.29 -3.21
CA VAL A 62 8.05 -4.22 -3.81
C VAL A 62 6.70 -4.75 -4.29
N ALA A 63 6.68 -5.89 -4.98
CA ALA A 63 5.43 -6.49 -5.47
C ALA A 63 4.46 -6.78 -4.33
N TYR A 64 4.95 -7.35 -3.23
CA TYR A 64 4.13 -7.60 -2.05
C TYR A 64 3.57 -6.31 -1.42
N GLN A 65 4.42 -5.30 -1.22
CA GLN A 65 4.01 -4.04 -0.61
C GLN A 65 2.97 -3.30 -1.46
N VAL A 66 3.15 -3.27 -2.79
CA VAL A 66 2.18 -2.67 -3.72
C VAL A 66 0.86 -3.43 -3.68
N SER A 67 0.90 -4.77 -3.72
CA SER A 67 -0.29 -5.62 -3.66
C SER A 67 -1.07 -5.43 -2.34
N SER A 68 -0.34 -5.38 -1.22
CA SER A 68 -0.92 -5.15 0.10
C SER A 68 -1.60 -3.78 0.16
N LEU A 69 -0.92 -2.71 -0.25
CA LEU A 69 -1.50 -1.36 -0.24
C LEU A 69 -2.73 -1.27 -1.16
N ALA A 70 -2.68 -1.88 -2.34
CA ALA A 70 -3.82 -1.91 -3.26
C ALA A 70 -5.04 -2.60 -2.63
N THR A 71 -4.81 -3.74 -1.95
CA THR A 71 -5.87 -4.48 -1.25
C THR A 71 -6.50 -3.63 -0.14
N THR A 72 -5.67 -2.99 0.69
CA THR A 72 -6.14 -2.11 1.76
C THR A 72 -6.91 -0.89 1.22
N LEU A 73 -6.50 -0.34 0.08
CA LEU A 73 -7.22 0.76 -0.58
C LEU A 73 -8.58 0.32 -1.13
N LEU A 74 -8.67 -0.86 -1.74
CA LEU A 74 -9.95 -1.40 -2.21
C LEU A 74 -10.92 -1.60 -1.04
N GLN A 75 -10.45 -2.17 0.07
CA GLN A 75 -11.25 -2.32 1.29
C GLN A 75 -11.78 -0.99 1.82
N LEU A 76 -10.95 0.07 1.80
CA LEU A 76 -11.40 1.41 2.18
C LEU A 76 -12.53 1.90 1.27
N LEU A 77 -12.39 1.73 -0.04
CA LEU A 77 -13.41 2.17 -1.01
C LEU A 77 -14.73 1.42 -0.81
N ASP A 78 -14.67 0.10 -0.59
CA ASP A 78 -15.86 -0.72 -0.33
C ASP A 78 -16.62 -0.24 0.92
N LEU A 79 -15.90 0.07 2.01
CA LEU A 79 -16.50 0.61 3.23
C LEU A 79 -17.10 2.01 3.01
N GLN A 80 -16.42 2.88 2.25
CA GLN A 80 -16.96 4.20 1.91
C GLN A 80 -18.24 4.11 1.07
N VAL A 81 -18.31 3.19 0.11
CA VAL A 81 -19.51 2.94 -0.69
C VAL A 81 -20.66 2.45 0.20
N ALA A 82 -20.38 1.56 1.16
CA ALA A 82 -21.39 1.07 2.11
C ALA A 82 -21.96 2.20 2.98
N GLU A 83 -21.10 3.07 3.52
CA GLU A 83 -21.53 4.24 4.30
C GLU A 83 -22.37 5.22 3.47
N LEU A 84 -21.98 5.48 2.21
CA LEU A 84 -22.76 6.35 1.32
C LEU A 84 -24.16 5.79 1.04
N ARG A 85 -24.29 4.49 0.78
CA ARG A 85 -25.61 3.85 0.60
C ARG A 85 -26.50 3.98 1.82
N LYS A 86 -25.92 3.92 3.02
CA LYS A 86 -26.66 4.14 4.27
C LYS A 86 -27.14 5.58 4.40
N VAL A 87 -26.30 6.56 4.03
CA VAL A 87 -26.69 7.97 4.00
C VAL A 87 -27.81 8.21 2.98
N GLU A 88 -27.71 7.64 1.78
CA GLU A 88 -28.73 7.71 0.75
C GLU A 88 -30.08 7.15 1.23
N ALA A 89 -30.08 5.98 1.88
CA ALA A 89 -31.28 5.38 2.44
C ALA A 89 -31.91 6.25 3.55
N ASN A 90 -31.08 6.86 4.41
CA ASN A 90 -31.56 7.77 5.44
C ASN A 90 -32.20 9.03 4.85
N ILE A 91 -31.58 9.62 3.81
CA ILE A 91 -32.14 10.77 3.10
C ILE A 91 -33.49 10.39 2.45
N SER A 92 -33.55 9.23 1.82
CA SER A 92 -34.79 8.73 1.19
C SER A 92 -35.91 8.55 2.21
N CYS A 93 -35.60 8.02 3.40
CA CYS A 93 -36.55 7.88 4.51
C CYS A 93 -37.05 9.27 4.98
N VAL A 94 -36.15 10.23 5.19
CA VAL A 94 -36.52 11.59 5.60
C VAL A 94 -37.40 12.27 4.55
N ALA A 95 -37.06 12.15 3.26
CA ALA A 95 -37.85 12.71 2.17
C ALA A 95 -39.28 12.15 2.14
N GLN A 96 -39.43 10.83 2.30
CA GLN A 96 -40.76 10.19 2.41
C GLN A 96 -41.58 10.71 3.58
N HIS A 97 -40.94 10.94 4.74
CA HIS A 97 -41.61 11.52 5.90
C HIS A 97 -42.07 12.96 5.66
N THR A 98 -41.23 13.80 5.04
CA THR A 98 -41.60 15.18 4.74
C THR A 98 -42.69 15.28 3.67
N ASP A 99 -42.71 14.38 2.69
CA ASP A 99 -43.76 14.34 1.66
C ASP A 99 -45.12 13.87 2.23
N ALA A 100 -45.10 12.98 3.24
CA ALA A 100 -46.30 12.51 3.91
C ALA A 100 -46.93 13.54 4.88
N GLU A 101 -46.17 14.55 5.30
CA GLU A 101 -46.62 15.62 6.21
C GLU A 101 -47.14 16.88 5.50
N VAL A 102 -47.20 16.90 4.17
CA VAL A 102 -47.84 17.99 3.40
C VAL A 102 -49.34 17.72 3.25
N PRO A 103 -50.24 18.52 3.86
CA PRO A 103 -51.70 18.40 3.69
C PRO A 103 -52.20 18.86 2.32
#